data_AF-A0A401GW17-F1
#
_entry.id   AF-A0A401GW17-F1
#
_cell.length_a   1.000
_cell.length_b   1.000
_cell.length_c   1.000
_cell.angle_alpha   90.00
_cell.angle_beta   90.00
_cell.angle_gamma   90.00
#
_symmetry.space_group_name_H-M   'P 1'
#
loop_
_entity.id
_entity.type
_entity.pdbx_description
1 polymer ?
#
loop_
_entity_poly.entity_id
_entity_poly.type
_entity_poly.pdbx_seq_one_letter_code
_entity_poly.pdbx_strand_id
1 'polypeptide(L)'
;MATEGSVSSPPWLPLELIEMIIFEAWSSPLPINERVALFTSLCRVNRAWLGLFVRIAFKDVHIPGPDFAQDYLRLIRGRLYFGDNDPYLMKSSGSSTTVNNLCRSLTFHVGRGSSSHPLYAVGATPSITLSCAAASNFISSTLYMVTVLDYLPNLRRVSLQYFNWGFDDVVDQGRLVVFPKQITHLDIAFSYSGGLVTSLVSSLRSDYLRRWHRYWTLPHVRHLSIRGAPIKFVADILAACTCLETLDIDNAESLQVLQHSPSTLHTVALHLPGEDLGNTELERWKLAEALKKGLLSDTTSPRIIVYCGSVEGGAWEMTRRSCKGFGVQLVHCLE
;
A
#
# COMPACT_ATOMS: atom_id res chain seq x y z
N MET A 1 -7.63 -62.31 -8.91
CA MET A 1 -8.27 -61.21 -8.14
C MET A 1 -7.41 -59.98 -8.32
N ALA A 2 -7.78 -59.14 -9.29
CA ALA A 2 -7.09 -57.88 -9.57
C ALA A 2 -7.80 -56.76 -8.81
N THR A 3 -7.04 -55.96 -8.07
CA THR A 3 -7.48 -54.77 -7.35
C THR A 3 -7.80 -53.67 -8.37
N GLU A 4 -9.08 -53.30 -8.49
CA GLU A 4 -9.53 -52.15 -9.25
C GLU A 4 -8.96 -50.87 -8.63
N GLY A 5 -8.08 -50.20 -9.39
CA GLY A 5 -7.55 -48.90 -9.04
C GLY A 5 -8.67 -47.85 -9.08
N SER A 6 -8.82 -47.11 -7.98
CA SER A 6 -9.72 -45.97 -7.90
C SER A 6 -9.32 -44.91 -8.95
N VAL A 7 -10.10 -44.80 -10.02
CA VAL A 7 -9.98 -43.72 -11.00
C VAL A 7 -10.39 -42.43 -10.30
N SER A 8 -9.43 -41.56 -10.00
CA SER A 8 -9.74 -40.20 -9.51
C SER A 8 -10.49 -39.47 -10.60
N SER A 9 -11.75 -39.11 -10.36
CA SER A 9 -12.50 -38.23 -11.25
C SER A 9 -11.72 -36.93 -11.46
N PRO A 10 -11.58 -36.45 -12.71
CA PRO A 10 -10.93 -35.17 -12.95
C PRO A 10 -11.69 -34.07 -12.19
N PRO A 11 -10.99 -33.03 -11.70
CA PRO A 11 -11.67 -31.92 -11.02
C PRO A 11 -12.74 -31.36 -11.96
N TRP A 12 -13.94 -31.17 -11.43
CA TRP A 12 -15.10 -30.67 -12.17
C TRP A 12 -14.88 -29.27 -12.78
N LEU A 13 -13.84 -28.57 -12.32
CA LEU A 13 -13.42 -27.26 -12.81
C LEU A 13 -11.96 -27.31 -13.31
N PRO A 14 -11.64 -26.82 -14.52
CA PRO A 14 -10.27 -26.65 -15.01
C PRO A 14 -9.37 -25.87 -14.05
N LEU A 15 -8.09 -26.22 -14.01
CA LEU A 15 -7.12 -25.60 -13.09
C LEU A 15 -6.92 -24.11 -13.37
N GLU A 16 -7.03 -23.71 -14.63
CA GLU A 16 -6.93 -22.31 -15.07
C GLU A 16 -8.04 -21.46 -14.46
N LEU A 17 -9.27 -21.99 -14.41
CA LEU A 17 -10.40 -21.30 -13.80
C LEU A 17 -10.26 -21.24 -12.27
N ILE A 18 -9.73 -22.28 -11.64
CA ILE A 18 -9.41 -22.26 -10.21
C ILE A 18 -8.36 -21.18 -9.90
N GLU A 19 -7.29 -21.12 -10.70
CA GLU A 19 -6.24 -20.11 -10.54
C GLU A 19 -6.79 -18.69 -10.69
N MET A 20 -7.66 -18.45 -11.68
CA MET A 20 -8.33 -17.16 -11.87
C MET A 20 -9.23 -16.80 -10.68
N ILE A 21 -10.05 -17.74 -10.20
CA ILE A 21 -10.93 -17.51 -9.03
C ILE A 21 -10.10 -17.13 -7.80
N ILE A 22 -9.02 -17.88 -7.54
CA ILE A 22 -8.15 -17.61 -6.40
C ILE A 22 -7.45 -16.26 -6.56
N PHE A 23 -6.97 -15.94 -7.76
CA PHE A 23 -6.30 -14.68 -8.05
C PHE A 23 -7.23 -13.48 -7.83
N GLU A 24 -8.45 -13.53 -8.37
CA GLU A 24 -9.45 -12.48 -8.20
C GLU A 24 -9.87 -12.35 -6.73
N ALA A 25 -10.15 -13.46 -6.06
CA ALA A 25 -10.51 -13.45 -4.65
C ALA A 25 -9.39 -12.86 -3.77
N TRP A 26 -8.14 -13.23 -4.01
CA TRP A 26 -7.00 -12.73 -3.25
C TRP A 26 -6.67 -11.27 -3.55
N SER A 27 -6.81 -10.84 -4.80
CA SER A 27 -6.53 -9.46 -5.23
C SER A 27 -7.63 -8.46 -4.86
N SER A 28 -8.82 -8.96 -4.51
CA SER A 28 -9.95 -8.11 -4.12
C SER A 28 -9.68 -7.30 -2.83
N PRO A 29 -10.30 -6.12 -2.68
CA PRO A 29 -10.11 -5.25 -1.52
C PRO A 29 -10.89 -5.76 -0.29
N LEU A 30 -10.43 -6.89 0.27
CA LEU A 30 -11.05 -7.51 1.44
C LEU A 30 -10.57 -6.89 2.75
N PRO A 31 -11.47 -6.68 3.74
CA PRO A 31 -11.10 -6.46 5.12
C PRO A 31 -10.15 -7.55 5.64
N ILE A 32 -9.31 -7.19 6.61
CA ILE A 32 -8.26 -8.11 7.07
C ILE A 32 -8.81 -9.43 7.65
N ASN A 33 -9.94 -9.37 8.35
CA ASN A 33 -10.60 -10.55 8.92
C ASN A 33 -11.08 -11.51 7.81
N GLU A 34 -11.64 -10.96 6.73
CA GLU A 34 -12.09 -11.74 5.57
C GLU A 34 -10.90 -12.32 4.82
N ARG A 35 -9.81 -11.56 4.69
CA ARG A 35 -8.57 -12.05 4.08
C ARG A 35 -7.96 -13.22 4.86
N VAL A 36 -7.97 -13.17 6.19
CA VAL A 36 -7.51 -14.27 7.05
C VAL A 36 -8.44 -15.49 6.91
N ALA A 37 -9.76 -15.27 6.86
CA ALA A 37 -10.74 -16.33 6.65
C ALA A 37 -10.56 -16.98 5.26
N LEU A 38 -10.37 -16.18 4.22
CA LEU A 38 -10.10 -16.64 2.84
C LEU A 38 -8.83 -17.47 2.81
N PHE A 39 -7.73 -16.98 3.40
CA PHE A 39 -6.46 -17.70 3.47
C PHE A 39 -6.63 -19.07 4.12
N THR A 40 -7.31 -19.12 5.27
CA THR A 40 -7.54 -20.35 6.03
C THR A 40 -8.44 -21.33 5.28
N SER A 41 -9.46 -20.81 4.59
CA SER A 41 -10.43 -21.62 3.85
C SER A 41 -9.83 -22.22 2.59
N LEU A 42 -9.11 -21.43 1.79
CA LEU A 42 -8.48 -21.89 0.55
C LEU A 42 -7.41 -22.95 0.80
N CYS A 43 -6.70 -22.87 1.93
CA CYS A 43 -5.74 -23.90 2.32
C CYS A 43 -6.37 -25.27 2.61
N ARG A 44 -7.68 -25.35 2.86
CA ARG A 44 -8.37 -26.57 3.31
C ARG A 44 -9.22 -27.26 2.24
N VAL A 45 -9.34 -26.69 1.04
CA VAL A 45 -10.22 -27.23 -0.02
C VAL A 45 -9.70 -28.58 -0.54
N ASN A 46 -8.51 -28.59 -1.16
CA ASN A 46 -7.79 -29.79 -1.58
C ASN A 46 -6.33 -29.41 -1.95
N ARG A 47 -5.52 -30.41 -2.34
CA ARG A 47 -4.09 -30.19 -2.66
C ARG A 47 -3.87 -29.28 -3.88
N ALA A 48 -4.73 -29.34 -4.90
CA ALA A 48 -4.60 -28.52 -6.10
C ALA A 48 -4.88 -27.03 -5.78
N TRP A 49 -5.95 -26.77 -5.05
CA TRP A 49 -6.29 -25.43 -4.56
C TRP A 49 -5.20 -24.87 -3.65
N LEU A 50 -4.70 -25.66 -2.70
CA LEU A 50 -3.62 -25.24 -1.82
C LEU A 50 -2.35 -24.88 -2.62
N GLY A 51 -1.96 -25.71 -3.59
CA GLY A 51 -0.77 -25.45 -4.43
C GLY A 51 -0.88 -24.18 -5.26
N LEU A 52 -2.04 -23.93 -5.89
CA LEU A 52 -2.30 -22.69 -6.63
C LEU A 52 -2.37 -21.48 -5.70
N PHE A 53 -3.08 -21.60 -4.58
CA PHE A 53 -3.23 -20.53 -3.61
C PHE A 53 -1.90 -20.10 -3.01
N VAL A 54 -1.06 -21.04 -2.58
CA VAL A 54 0.28 -20.78 -2.05
C VAL A 54 1.11 -19.95 -3.03
N ARG A 55 1.06 -20.27 -4.32
CA ARG A 55 1.80 -19.51 -5.35
C ARG A 55 1.30 -18.07 -5.50
N ILE A 56 -0.02 -17.87 -5.45
CA ILE A 56 -0.66 -16.56 -5.56
C ILE A 56 -0.40 -15.74 -4.28
N ALA A 57 -0.68 -16.31 -3.11
CA ALA A 57 -0.54 -15.64 -1.82
C ALA A 57 0.91 -15.29 -1.47
N PHE A 58 1.90 -16.09 -1.90
CA PHE A 58 3.32 -15.76 -1.71
C PHE A 58 3.91 -14.84 -2.76
N LYS A 59 3.21 -14.62 -3.88
CA LYS A 59 3.57 -13.56 -4.83
C LYS A 59 3.20 -12.19 -4.29
N ASP A 60 1.99 -12.07 -3.73
CA ASP A 60 1.45 -10.84 -3.18
C ASP A 60 1.04 -11.07 -1.71
N VAL A 61 1.99 -10.84 -0.79
CA VAL A 61 1.88 -11.23 0.61
C VAL A 61 1.20 -10.13 1.42
N HIS A 62 0.17 -10.50 2.18
CA HIS A 62 -0.48 -9.61 3.14
C HIS A 62 -0.12 -10.02 4.57
N ILE A 63 0.39 -9.08 5.34
CA ILE A 63 0.84 -9.26 6.73
C ILE A 63 -0.17 -8.55 7.65
N PRO A 64 -1.14 -9.29 8.23
CA PRO A 64 -2.20 -8.74 9.09
C PRO A 64 -1.70 -8.17 10.43
N GLY A 65 -0.49 -8.55 10.85
CA GLY A 65 0.02 -8.18 12.16
C GLY A 65 1.34 -8.88 12.51
N PRO A 66 1.84 -8.67 13.74
CA PRO A 66 3.16 -9.10 14.17
C PRO A 66 3.35 -10.62 14.17
N ASP A 67 2.35 -11.39 14.60
CA ASP A 67 2.46 -12.86 14.67
C ASP A 67 2.64 -13.47 13.27
N PHE A 68 1.84 -12.98 12.30
CA PHE A 68 1.97 -13.40 10.91
C PHE A 68 3.32 -12.97 10.32
N ALA A 69 3.80 -11.78 10.66
CA ALA A 69 5.12 -11.32 10.22
C ALA A 69 6.23 -12.26 10.72
N GLN A 70 6.16 -12.71 11.97
CA GLN A 70 7.12 -13.67 12.52
C GLN A 70 7.04 -15.02 11.79
N ASP A 71 5.84 -15.54 11.54
CA ASP A 71 5.66 -16.81 10.83
C ASP A 71 6.13 -16.72 9.37
N TYR A 72 5.87 -15.61 8.70
CA TYR A 72 6.38 -15.34 7.36
C TYR A 72 7.91 -15.25 7.35
N LEU A 73 8.52 -14.56 8.32
CA LEU A 73 9.97 -14.51 8.46
C LEU A 73 10.58 -15.89 8.71
N ARG A 74 9.92 -16.76 9.50
CA ARG A 74 10.34 -18.15 9.70
C ARG A 74 10.26 -18.95 8.39
N LEU A 75 9.26 -18.69 7.57
CA LEU A 75 9.09 -19.34 6.26
C LEU A 75 10.20 -18.97 5.29
N ILE A 76 10.53 -17.68 5.14
CA ILE A 76 11.55 -17.22 4.18
C ILE A 76 12.99 -17.54 4.62
N ARG A 77 13.24 -17.68 5.93
CA ARG A 77 14.57 -18.07 6.46
C ARG A 77 14.97 -19.51 6.14
N GLY A 78 13.99 -20.36 5.80
CA GLY A 78 14.21 -21.81 5.70
C GLY A 78 14.24 -22.48 7.07
N ARG A 79 13.50 -23.59 7.20
CA ARG A 79 13.57 -24.44 8.39
C ARG A 79 14.77 -25.38 8.25
N LEU A 80 15.68 -25.35 9.21
CA LEU A 80 16.78 -26.31 9.31
C LEU A 80 16.32 -27.72 9.74
N TYR A 81 15.07 -27.87 10.21
CA TYR A 81 14.52 -29.13 10.68
C TYR A 81 13.08 -29.34 10.19
N PHE A 82 12.89 -30.40 9.40
CA PHE A 82 11.57 -30.90 9.01
C PHE A 82 10.97 -31.69 10.17
N GLY A 83 9.96 -31.13 10.84
CA GLY A 83 8.95 -31.93 11.53
C GLY A 83 7.90 -32.36 10.50
N ASP A 84 7.40 -33.59 10.61
CA ASP A 84 6.51 -34.25 9.62
C ASP A 84 5.17 -33.52 9.36
N ASN A 85 4.86 -32.50 10.16
CA ASN A 85 3.65 -31.69 10.15
C ASN A 85 3.90 -30.29 9.54
N ASP A 86 4.17 -30.22 8.24
CA ASP A 86 4.07 -28.95 7.51
C ASP A 86 2.63 -28.71 7.03
N PRO A 87 1.89 -27.74 7.61
CA PRO A 87 0.51 -27.48 7.25
C PRO A 87 0.31 -26.95 5.82
N TYR A 88 1.38 -26.51 5.15
CA TYR A 88 1.29 -25.91 3.80
C TYR A 88 1.83 -26.83 2.68
N LEU A 89 2.07 -28.11 2.98
CA LEU A 89 2.62 -29.11 2.04
C LEU A 89 3.94 -28.69 1.37
N MET A 90 4.67 -27.73 1.93
CA MET A 90 5.98 -27.33 1.42
C MET A 90 7.09 -28.21 2.00
N LYS A 91 6.92 -29.53 1.88
CA LYS A 91 7.83 -30.58 2.42
C LYS A 91 9.23 -30.62 1.78
N SER A 92 9.58 -29.64 0.93
CA SER A 92 10.85 -29.65 0.18
C SER A 92 11.82 -28.61 0.73
N SER A 93 13.10 -28.98 0.80
CA SER A 93 14.27 -28.15 1.15
C SER A 93 14.40 -26.87 0.31
N GLY A 94 13.63 -26.73 -0.77
CA GLY A 94 13.50 -25.54 -1.61
C GLY A 94 12.25 -24.68 -1.37
N SER A 95 11.49 -24.93 -0.29
CA SER A 95 10.30 -24.14 0.06
C SER A 95 10.65 -22.68 0.32
N SER A 96 11.68 -22.41 1.14
CA SER A 96 12.11 -21.04 1.44
C SER A 96 12.64 -20.33 0.21
N THR A 97 13.41 -20.99 -0.65
CA THR A 97 13.86 -20.42 -1.92
C THR A 97 12.69 -20.12 -2.85
N THR A 98 11.66 -20.97 -2.85
CA THR A 98 10.45 -20.75 -3.65
C THR A 98 9.69 -19.51 -3.16
N VAL A 99 9.43 -19.40 -1.86
CA VAL A 99 8.73 -18.22 -1.27
C VAL A 99 9.54 -16.95 -1.48
N ASN A 100 10.87 -17.00 -1.28
CA ASN A 100 11.75 -15.87 -1.55
C ASN A 100 11.68 -15.40 -3.01
N ASN A 101 11.68 -16.33 -3.95
CA ASN A 101 11.67 -16.02 -5.38
C ASN A 101 10.29 -15.60 -5.89
N LEU A 102 9.20 -16.03 -5.24
CA LEU A 102 7.85 -15.67 -5.66
C LEU A 102 7.45 -14.27 -5.23
N CYS A 103 7.87 -13.81 -4.04
CA CYS A 103 7.40 -12.56 -3.46
C CYS A 103 7.76 -11.34 -4.31
N ARG A 104 6.74 -10.59 -4.72
CA ARG A 104 6.84 -9.35 -5.50
C ARG A 104 6.26 -8.15 -4.76
N SER A 105 5.29 -8.38 -3.88
CA SER A 105 4.72 -7.34 -3.02
C SER A 105 4.54 -7.79 -1.57
N LEU A 106 4.76 -6.85 -0.65
CA LEU A 106 4.41 -6.98 0.77
C LEU A 106 3.39 -5.90 1.13
N THR A 107 2.27 -6.29 1.71
CA THR A 107 1.24 -5.37 2.23
C THR A 107 1.14 -5.54 3.74
N PHE A 108 1.49 -4.51 4.49
CA PHE A 108 1.38 -4.49 5.95
C PHE A 108 0.07 -3.84 6.35
N HIS A 109 -0.73 -4.54 7.15
CA HIS A 109 -1.97 -4.00 7.70
C HIS A 109 -1.71 -3.52 9.12
N VAL A 110 -1.84 -2.22 9.34
CA VAL A 110 -1.68 -1.57 10.64
C VAL A 110 -3.03 -1.08 11.11
N GLY A 111 -3.60 -1.79 12.07
CA GLY A 111 -4.86 -1.40 12.66
C GLY A 111 -5.19 -2.33 13.80
N ARG A 112 -6.02 -1.87 14.72
CA ARG A 112 -6.49 -2.75 15.79
C ARG A 112 -7.60 -3.63 15.22
N GLY A 113 -7.29 -4.89 14.95
CA GLY A 113 -8.31 -5.90 14.68
C GLY A 113 -9.28 -5.93 15.87
N SER A 114 -10.58 -6.11 15.59
CA SER A 114 -11.68 -6.12 16.57
C SER A 114 -11.52 -7.15 17.71
N SER A 115 -10.45 -7.93 17.74
CA SER A 115 -10.20 -9.06 18.64
C SER A 115 -9.18 -8.80 19.77
N SER A 116 -8.56 -7.62 19.87
CA SER A 116 -7.60 -7.33 20.96
C SER A 116 -8.20 -6.56 22.14
N HIS A 117 -8.80 -7.34 23.05
CA HIS A 117 -9.27 -7.04 24.42
C HIS A 117 -10.49 -6.09 24.60
N PRO A 118 -11.59 -6.58 25.23
CA PRO A 118 -12.82 -5.82 25.47
C PRO A 118 -12.73 -4.80 26.61
N LEU A 119 -11.56 -4.55 27.19
CA LEU A 119 -11.41 -3.54 28.26
C LEU A 119 -11.46 -2.08 27.76
N TYR A 120 -11.65 -1.86 26.45
CA TYR A 120 -11.83 -0.53 25.88
C TYR A 120 -13.11 -0.40 25.04
N ALA A 121 -14.06 -1.33 25.15
CA ALA A 121 -15.26 -1.35 24.32
C ALA A 121 -16.55 -1.26 25.15
N VAL A 122 -16.76 -0.12 25.82
CA VAL A 122 -18.02 0.64 25.88
C VAL A 122 -17.64 2.08 26.24
N GLY A 123 -17.74 3.03 25.31
CA GLY A 123 -17.49 4.45 25.58
C GLY A 123 -16.07 4.97 25.40
N ALA A 124 -15.12 4.17 24.89
CA ALA A 124 -13.82 4.71 24.48
C ALA A 124 -13.99 5.52 23.20
N THR A 125 -13.70 6.82 23.29
CA THR A 125 -13.51 7.69 22.14
C THR A 125 -12.52 7.04 21.17
N PRO A 126 -12.69 7.23 19.84
CA PRO A 126 -11.69 6.84 18.86
C PRO A 126 -10.46 7.70 19.09
N SER A 127 -9.65 7.32 20.07
CA SER A 127 -8.33 7.84 20.27
C SER A 127 -7.55 7.33 19.07
N ILE A 128 -7.30 8.22 18.12
CA ILE A 128 -6.14 8.11 17.26
C ILE A 128 -4.99 7.81 18.19
N THR A 129 -4.55 6.56 18.19
CA THR A 129 -3.60 6.08 19.17
C THR A 129 -2.25 6.72 18.87
N LEU A 130 -2.00 7.87 19.49
CA LEU A 130 -0.69 8.47 19.60
C LEU A 130 0.14 7.50 20.44
N SER A 131 1.07 6.78 19.79
CA SER A 131 2.03 5.87 20.41
C SER A 131 1.48 4.56 20.99
N CYS A 132 1.39 3.54 20.14
CA CYS A 132 1.63 2.17 20.60
C CYS A 132 2.71 1.54 19.72
N ALA A 133 3.97 1.82 20.07
CA ALA A 133 5.16 1.39 19.32
C ALA A 133 5.18 -0.12 19.02
N ALA A 134 4.60 -0.95 19.88
CA ALA A 134 4.59 -2.39 19.74
C ALA A 134 3.74 -2.91 18.56
N ALA A 135 2.64 -2.23 18.21
CA ALA A 135 1.68 -2.75 17.24
C ALA A 135 2.24 -2.74 15.79
N SER A 136 3.09 -1.77 15.43
CA SER A 136 3.62 -1.58 14.07
C SER A 136 5.14 -1.81 13.94
N ASN A 137 5.85 -2.20 15.02
CA ASN A 137 7.27 -2.59 14.99
C ASN A 137 7.58 -3.76 14.04
N PHE A 138 6.58 -4.54 13.67
CA PHE A 138 6.76 -5.63 12.72
C PHE A 138 7.10 -5.15 11.31
N ILE A 139 6.72 -3.92 10.91
CA ILE A 139 7.09 -3.35 9.61
C ILE A 139 8.61 -3.19 9.54
N SER A 140 9.17 -2.36 10.43
CA SER A 140 10.61 -2.07 10.44
C SER A 140 11.42 -3.33 10.69
N SER A 141 10.97 -4.23 11.57
CA SER A 141 11.65 -5.51 11.82
C SER A 141 11.65 -6.40 10.57
N THR A 142 10.53 -6.50 9.85
CA THR A 142 10.44 -7.32 8.64
C THR A 142 11.34 -6.75 7.54
N LEU A 143 11.25 -5.44 7.27
CA LEU A 143 12.06 -4.77 6.24
C LEU A 143 13.55 -4.82 6.59
N TYR A 144 13.91 -4.69 7.86
CA TYR A 144 15.28 -4.88 8.34
C TYR A 144 15.78 -6.29 8.03
N MET A 145 15.02 -7.33 8.38
CA MET A 145 15.43 -8.72 8.10
C MET A 145 15.55 -9.00 6.60
N VAL A 146 14.62 -8.47 5.79
CA VAL A 146 14.66 -8.58 4.32
C VAL A 146 15.92 -7.91 3.77
N THR A 147 16.27 -6.72 4.27
CA THR A 147 17.44 -5.97 3.82
C THR A 147 18.75 -6.61 4.25
N VAL A 148 18.87 -7.00 5.53
CA VAL A 148 20.13 -7.50 6.10
C VAL A 148 20.47 -8.90 5.64
N LEU A 149 19.45 -9.74 5.40
CA LEU A 149 19.64 -11.12 4.97
C LEU A 149 19.46 -11.31 3.46
N ASP A 150 19.24 -10.22 2.71
CA ASP A 150 19.02 -10.22 1.26
C ASP A 150 17.93 -11.20 0.80
N TYR A 151 16.85 -11.27 1.59
CA TYR A 151 15.67 -12.07 1.24
C TYR A 151 14.79 -11.33 0.24
N LEU A 152 13.91 -12.08 -0.44
CA LEU A 152 12.95 -11.55 -1.39
C LEU A 152 13.59 -10.70 -2.51
N PRO A 153 14.47 -11.29 -3.35
CA PRO A 153 15.18 -10.55 -4.41
C PRO A 153 14.24 -9.95 -5.47
N ASN A 154 13.04 -10.52 -5.62
CA ASN A 154 12.01 -10.08 -6.56
C ASN A 154 10.99 -9.10 -5.96
N LEU A 155 11.16 -8.70 -4.69
CA LEU A 155 10.30 -7.72 -4.06
C LEU A 155 10.46 -6.36 -4.76
N ARG A 156 9.35 -5.77 -5.20
CA ARG A 156 9.32 -4.48 -5.91
C ARG A 156 8.35 -3.48 -5.30
N ARG A 157 7.33 -3.95 -4.57
CA ARG A 157 6.28 -3.11 -3.98
C ARG A 157 6.12 -3.35 -2.49
N VAL A 158 6.02 -2.28 -1.72
CA VAL A 158 5.60 -2.32 -0.32
C VAL A 158 4.39 -1.42 -0.14
N SER A 159 3.35 -1.94 0.48
CA SER A 159 2.13 -1.20 0.83
C SER A 159 1.92 -1.19 2.34
N LEU A 160 1.63 -0.02 2.89
CA LEU A 160 1.27 0.19 4.29
C LEU A 160 -0.19 0.61 4.36
N GLN A 161 -1.05 -0.24 4.90
CA GLN A 161 -2.48 0.01 5.04
C GLN A 161 -2.81 0.30 6.49
N TYR A 162 -3.01 1.56 6.81
CA TYR A 162 -3.39 2.06 8.13
C TYR A 162 -4.91 2.12 8.25
N PHE A 163 -5.45 1.55 9.32
CA PHE A 163 -6.88 1.55 9.64
C PHE A 163 -7.12 2.17 11.01
N ASN A 164 -7.91 3.25 11.06
CA ASN A 164 -8.19 4.04 12.26
C ASN A 164 -6.91 4.46 13.02
N TRP A 165 -5.88 4.85 12.28
CA TRP A 165 -4.56 5.19 12.82
C TRP A 165 -4.14 6.63 12.46
N GLY A 166 -3.23 7.20 13.25
CA GLY A 166 -2.69 8.54 13.01
C GLY A 166 -1.59 8.56 11.95
N PHE A 167 -1.37 9.73 11.33
CA PHE A 167 -0.36 9.91 10.28
C PHE A 167 1.08 9.81 10.79
N ASP A 168 1.27 10.13 12.08
CA ASP A 168 2.60 10.28 12.67
C ASP A 168 3.40 8.96 12.68
N ASP A 169 2.76 7.77 12.78
CA ASP A 169 3.46 6.49 12.98
C ASP A 169 4.56 6.18 11.95
N VAL A 170 4.31 6.45 10.66
CA VAL A 170 5.27 6.15 9.59
C VAL A 170 6.59 6.86 9.84
N VAL A 171 6.49 8.13 10.23
CA VAL A 171 7.65 8.99 10.48
C VAL A 171 8.15 8.74 11.91
N ASP A 172 7.27 8.82 12.93
CA ASP A 172 7.53 8.87 14.40
C ASP A 172 8.28 7.65 14.91
N GLN A 173 8.07 6.54 14.23
CA GLN A 173 8.64 5.28 14.64
C GLN A 173 9.72 4.80 13.67
N GLY A 174 10.17 5.65 12.75
CA GLY A 174 11.23 5.34 11.80
C GLY A 174 10.93 4.08 10.99
N ARG A 175 9.66 3.86 10.60
CA ARG A 175 9.20 2.60 9.99
C ARG A 175 9.93 2.27 8.69
N LEU A 176 10.40 3.32 8.01
CA LEU A 176 11.06 3.26 6.70
C LEU A 176 12.57 3.56 6.76
N VAL A 177 13.18 3.60 7.96
CA VAL A 177 14.62 3.90 8.11
C VAL A 177 15.49 2.87 7.40
N VAL A 178 15.13 1.59 7.47
CA VAL A 178 15.81 0.51 6.74
C VAL A 178 14.87 0.00 5.67
N PHE A 179 15.08 0.47 4.45
CA PHE A 179 14.24 0.15 3.30
C PHE A 179 15.03 -0.64 2.24
N PRO A 180 14.58 -1.85 1.86
CA PRO A 180 15.27 -2.67 0.87
C PRO A 180 15.43 -1.94 -0.48
N LYS A 181 16.65 -1.96 -1.02
CA LYS A 181 17.02 -1.18 -2.22
C LYS A 181 16.31 -1.65 -3.49
N GLN A 182 15.84 -2.89 -3.51
CA GLN A 182 15.13 -3.49 -4.63
C GLN A 182 13.69 -3.00 -4.77
N ILE A 183 13.13 -2.35 -3.75
CA ILE A 183 11.76 -1.83 -3.76
C ILE A 183 11.72 -0.51 -4.53
N THR A 184 10.83 -0.44 -5.52
CA THR A 184 10.63 0.73 -6.36
C THR A 184 9.27 1.39 -6.18
N HIS A 185 8.31 0.68 -5.59
CA HIS A 185 6.95 1.17 -5.35
C HIS A 185 6.64 1.19 -3.85
N LEU A 186 6.19 2.33 -3.35
CA LEU A 186 5.72 2.50 -1.99
C LEU A 186 4.28 3.03 -2.00
N ASP A 187 3.38 2.27 -1.39
CA ASP A 187 1.99 2.67 -1.22
C ASP A 187 1.70 2.89 0.27
N ILE A 188 1.07 4.00 0.64
CA ILE A 188 0.66 4.30 2.00
C ILE A 188 -0.81 4.73 1.95
N ALA A 189 -1.69 3.97 2.60
CA ALA A 189 -3.11 4.26 2.61
C ALA A 189 -3.62 4.37 4.04
N PHE A 190 -4.33 5.46 4.34
CA PHE A 190 -5.04 5.66 5.60
C PHE A 190 -6.55 5.53 5.35
N SER A 191 -7.19 4.66 6.12
CA SER A 191 -8.62 4.39 6.05
C SER A 191 -9.24 4.53 7.43
N TYR A 192 -10.46 5.06 7.47
CA TYR A 192 -11.16 5.38 8.70
C TYR A 192 -12.60 4.87 8.63
N SER A 193 -13.05 4.21 9.69
CA SER A 193 -14.41 3.66 9.78
C SER A 193 -15.20 4.35 10.91
N GLY A 194 -16.39 4.87 10.58
CA GLY A 194 -17.35 5.40 11.55
C GLY A 194 -17.50 6.92 11.50
N GLY A 195 -18.73 7.41 11.60
CA GLY A 195 -19.05 8.84 11.39
C GLY A 195 -18.39 9.80 12.39
N LEU A 196 -18.19 9.38 13.64
CA LEU A 196 -17.46 10.17 14.65
C LEU A 196 -15.95 10.28 14.33
N VAL A 197 -15.40 9.34 13.57
CA VAL A 197 -14.00 9.34 13.17
C VAL A 197 -13.78 10.35 12.04
N THR A 198 -14.78 10.59 11.17
CA THR A 198 -14.64 11.51 10.03
C THR A 198 -14.37 12.96 10.43
N SER A 199 -15.09 13.49 11.45
CA SER A 199 -14.83 14.86 11.94
C SER A 199 -13.50 14.98 12.67
N LEU A 200 -13.10 13.93 13.37
CA LEU A 200 -11.81 13.86 14.04
C LEU A 200 -10.66 13.80 13.04
N VAL A 201 -10.85 13.08 11.92
CA VAL A 201 -9.88 12.98 10.83
C VAL A 201 -9.71 14.31 10.11
N SER A 202 -10.78 15.07 9.89
CA SER A 202 -10.63 16.41 9.31
C SER A 202 -9.82 17.33 10.24
N SER A 203 -10.06 17.28 11.56
CA SER A 203 -9.22 17.97 12.55
C SER A 203 -7.77 17.47 12.55
N LEU A 204 -7.53 16.17 12.47
CA LEU A 204 -6.17 15.65 12.36
C LEU A 204 -5.45 16.13 11.10
N ARG A 205 -6.15 16.20 9.97
CA ARG A 205 -5.58 16.69 8.71
C ARG A 205 -5.21 18.17 8.81
N SER A 206 -6.04 18.99 9.45
CA SER A 206 -5.72 20.40 9.68
C SER A 206 -4.55 20.59 10.64
N ASP A 207 -4.53 19.78 11.71
CA ASP A 207 -3.60 19.91 12.83
C ASP A 207 -2.31 19.14 12.61
N TYR A 208 -2.16 18.45 11.47
CA TYR A 208 -0.90 17.82 11.11
C TYR A 208 0.21 18.88 11.04
N LEU A 209 1.10 18.79 12.02
CA LEU A 209 2.28 19.61 12.14
C LEU A 209 3.47 18.78 11.69
N ARG A 210 4.25 19.35 10.77
CA ARG A 210 5.54 18.82 10.38
C ARG A 210 6.47 18.84 11.60
N ARG A 211 6.71 17.69 12.21
CA ARG A 211 7.51 17.60 13.45
C ARG A 211 8.99 17.27 13.23
N TRP A 212 9.44 16.99 12.00
CA TRP A 212 10.77 16.39 11.82
C TRP A 212 11.74 16.98 10.79
N HIS A 213 13.01 16.81 11.15
CA HIS A 213 14.20 16.86 10.33
C HIS A 213 14.52 15.49 9.67
N ARG A 214 14.97 15.52 8.41
CA ARG A 214 15.29 14.34 7.57
C ARG A 214 16.44 13.52 8.17
N TYR A 215 16.16 12.31 8.65
CA TYR A 215 17.20 11.33 9.02
C TYR A 215 17.27 10.11 8.10
N TRP A 216 16.40 10.02 7.10
CA TRP A 216 16.33 8.89 6.18
C TRP A 216 15.97 9.34 4.76
N THR A 217 16.32 8.50 3.78
CA THR A 217 16.12 8.72 2.35
C THR A 217 15.64 7.44 1.69
N LEU A 218 14.77 7.57 0.69
CA LEU A 218 14.27 6.49 -0.15
C LEU A 218 14.72 6.70 -1.60
N PRO A 219 16.03 6.59 -1.91
CA PRO A 219 16.55 6.91 -3.23
C PRO A 219 16.12 5.93 -4.33
N HIS A 220 15.59 4.76 -3.96
CA HIS A 220 15.19 3.72 -4.91
C HIS A 220 13.70 3.74 -5.26
N VAL A 221 12.89 4.49 -4.51
CA VAL A 221 11.45 4.58 -4.74
C VAL A 221 11.19 5.52 -5.92
N ARG A 222 10.56 4.95 -6.96
CA ARG A 222 10.18 5.63 -8.20
C ARG A 222 8.69 5.93 -8.26
N HIS A 223 7.87 5.10 -7.63
CA HIS A 223 6.43 5.28 -7.56
C HIS A 223 5.99 5.39 -6.10
N LEU A 224 5.26 6.45 -5.78
CA LEU A 224 4.73 6.73 -4.46
C LEU A 224 3.23 6.95 -4.56
N SER A 225 2.44 6.11 -3.91
CA SER A 225 1.00 6.33 -3.75
C SER A 225 0.70 6.66 -2.30
N ILE A 226 0.03 7.78 -2.03
CA ILE A 226 -0.43 8.16 -0.69
C ILE A 226 -1.92 8.47 -0.73
N ARG A 227 -2.70 7.71 0.04
CA ARG A 227 -4.16 7.87 0.14
C ARG A 227 -4.61 8.16 1.56
N GLY A 228 -5.62 9.01 1.72
CA GLY A 228 -6.28 9.34 2.97
C GLY A 228 -5.51 10.30 3.88
N ALA A 229 -4.34 10.79 3.45
CA ALA A 229 -3.43 11.63 4.23
C ALA A 229 -3.53 13.12 3.85
N PRO A 230 -3.14 14.05 4.75
CA PRO A 230 -3.04 15.47 4.40
C PRO A 230 -1.84 15.74 3.47
N ILE A 231 -1.96 16.76 2.60
CA ILE A 231 -0.90 17.12 1.63
C ILE A 231 0.46 17.43 2.29
N LYS A 232 0.45 17.92 3.53
CA LYS A 232 1.67 18.15 4.31
C LYS A 232 2.42 16.86 4.61
N PHE A 233 1.71 15.78 4.93
CA PHE A 233 2.29 14.45 5.11
C PHE A 233 2.87 13.93 3.79
N VAL A 234 2.16 14.12 2.67
CA VAL A 234 2.68 13.78 1.33
C VAL A 234 4.00 14.48 1.07
N ALA A 235 4.08 15.79 1.35
CA ALA A 235 5.30 16.57 1.18
C ALA A 235 6.47 16.05 2.04
N ASP A 236 6.20 15.55 3.25
CA ASP A 236 7.22 14.96 4.12
C ASP A 236 7.78 13.65 3.57
N ILE A 237 6.94 12.77 3.04
CA ILE A 237 7.39 11.52 2.41
C ILE A 237 8.07 11.81 1.07
N LEU A 238 7.51 12.71 0.25
CA LEU A 238 8.09 13.15 -1.02
C LEU A 238 9.51 13.69 -0.82
N ALA A 239 9.73 14.44 0.26
CA ALA A 239 11.03 14.97 0.63
C ALA A 239 12.09 13.89 0.95
N ALA A 240 11.69 12.65 1.25
CA ALA A 240 12.59 11.51 1.43
C ALA A 240 12.88 10.76 0.12
N CYS A 241 11.99 10.83 -0.88
CA CYS A 241 12.11 10.14 -2.16
C CYS A 241 12.89 10.99 -3.19
N THR A 242 14.19 10.77 -3.32
CA THR A 242 15.05 11.62 -4.18
C THR A 242 14.98 11.32 -5.67
N CYS A 243 14.51 10.13 -6.05
CA CYS A 243 14.43 9.67 -7.45
C CYS A 243 13.00 9.30 -7.85
N LEU A 244 12.01 9.98 -7.27
CA LEU A 244 10.60 9.72 -7.55
C LEU A 244 10.25 10.13 -8.98
N GLU A 245 9.53 9.28 -9.71
CA GLU A 245 9.09 9.47 -11.11
C GLU A 245 7.59 9.75 -11.17
N THR A 246 6.80 9.04 -10.35
CA THR A 246 5.34 9.15 -10.27
C THR A 246 4.87 9.32 -8.83
N LEU A 247 3.96 10.28 -8.62
CA LEU A 247 3.27 10.53 -7.37
C LEU A 247 1.75 10.37 -7.56
N ASP A 248 1.13 9.43 -6.85
CA ASP A 248 -0.32 9.23 -6.86
C ASP A 248 -0.91 9.66 -5.52
N ILE A 249 -1.86 10.60 -5.54
CA ILE A 249 -2.50 11.13 -4.33
C ILE A 249 -4.01 11.26 -4.50
N ASP A 250 -4.75 11.21 -3.41
CA ASP A 250 -6.21 11.39 -3.39
C ASP A 250 -6.67 12.71 -2.76
N ASN A 251 -5.72 13.58 -2.42
CA ASN A 251 -5.98 14.90 -1.88
C ASN A 251 -5.25 15.95 -2.71
N ALA A 252 -6.01 16.74 -3.46
CA ALA A 252 -5.49 17.78 -4.32
C ALA A 252 -5.43 19.17 -3.65
N GLU A 253 -5.80 19.30 -2.37
CA GLU A 253 -5.80 20.60 -1.70
C GLU A 253 -4.39 21.14 -1.51
N SER A 254 -4.18 22.40 -1.88
CA SER A 254 -2.92 23.13 -1.64
C SER A 254 -1.66 22.45 -2.19
N LEU A 255 -1.63 22.14 -3.48
CA LEU A 255 -0.49 21.49 -4.16
C LEU A 255 0.82 22.30 -4.07
N GLN A 256 0.75 23.61 -3.76
CA GLN A 256 1.94 24.46 -3.57
C GLN A 256 2.85 23.99 -2.42
N VAL A 257 2.37 23.14 -1.52
CA VAL A 257 3.19 22.51 -0.47
C VAL A 257 4.23 21.56 -1.07
N LEU A 258 3.99 21.02 -2.27
CA LEU A 258 4.89 20.10 -2.99
C LEU A 258 6.01 20.81 -3.77
N GLN A 259 6.26 22.10 -3.51
CA GLN A 259 7.27 22.92 -4.22
C GLN A 259 8.70 22.34 -4.23
N HIS A 260 9.04 21.47 -3.28
CA HIS A 260 10.35 20.84 -3.18
C HIS A 260 10.37 19.41 -3.78
N SER A 261 9.61 19.19 -4.85
CA SER A 261 9.58 17.90 -5.55
C SER A 261 10.96 17.57 -6.15
N PRO A 262 11.35 16.30 -6.20
CA PRO A 262 12.59 15.89 -6.87
C PRO A 262 12.50 16.19 -8.37
N SER A 263 13.63 16.52 -9.00
CA SER A 263 13.71 16.84 -10.44
C SER A 263 13.41 15.65 -11.36
N THR A 264 13.30 14.44 -10.80
CA THR A 264 12.89 13.23 -11.54
C THR A 264 11.38 13.08 -11.65
N LEU A 265 10.61 13.82 -10.85
CA LEU A 265 9.15 13.66 -10.77
C LEU A 265 8.51 14.25 -12.02
N HIS A 266 7.99 13.41 -12.91
CA HIS A 266 7.36 13.87 -14.14
C HIS A 266 5.84 13.60 -14.17
N THR A 267 5.31 12.74 -13.30
CA THR A 267 3.88 12.40 -13.27
C THR A 267 3.30 12.64 -11.89
N VAL A 268 2.23 13.44 -11.81
CA VAL A 268 1.37 13.54 -10.62
C VAL A 268 -0.02 13.05 -10.99
N ALA A 269 -0.51 11.99 -10.35
CA ALA A 269 -1.88 11.50 -10.50
C ALA A 269 -2.73 11.93 -9.30
N LEU A 270 -3.87 12.53 -9.59
CA LEU A 270 -4.89 12.93 -8.61
C LEU A 270 -6.07 11.97 -8.75
N HIS A 271 -6.34 11.18 -7.72
CA HIS A 271 -7.49 10.26 -7.64
C HIS A 271 -8.59 10.89 -6.80
N LEU A 272 -9.61 11.44 -7.45
CA LEU A 272 -10.73 12.14 -6.82
C LEU A 272 -12.05 11.41 -7.16
N PRO A 273 -12.24 10.19 -6.64
CA PRO A 273 -13.36 9.34 -7.03
C PRO A 273 -14.69 9.95 -6.58
N GLY A 274 -15.63 10.11 -7.53
CA GLY A 274 -16.98 10.58 -7.25
C GLY A 274 -17.13 12.09 -7.00
N GLU A 275 -16.07 12.87 -7.19
CA GLU A 275 -16.14 14.34 -7.12
C GLU A 275 -16.38 14.94 -8.51
N ASP A 276 -17.40 15.79 -8.61
CA ASP A 276 -17.57 16.68 -9.76
C ASP A 276 -16.67 17.90 -9.57
N LEU A 277 -15.75 18.11 -10.49
CA LEU A 277 -14.78 19.21 -10.39
C LEU A 277 -15.38 20.52 -10.92
N GLY A 278 -15.82 21.36 -9.98
CA GLY A 278 -16.22 22.74 -10.24
C GLY A 278 -15.05 23.73 -10.13
N ASN A 279 -15.35 24.99 -10.38
CA ASN A 279 -14.37 26.08 -10.24
C ASN A 279 -13.82 26.20 -8.81
N THR A 280 -14.65 25.98 -7.79
CA THR A 280 -14.25 26.08 -6.38
C THR A 280 -13.20 25.04 -5.97
N GLU A 281 -13.34 23.81 -6.45
CA GLU A 281 -12.44 22.69 -6.19
C GLU A 281 -11.07 22.97 -6.84
N LEU A 282 -11.08 23.39 -8.11
CA LEU A 282 -9.87 23.71 -8.86
C LEU A 282 -9.11 24.90 -8.25
N GLU A 283 -9.82 25.91 -7.73
CA GLU A 283 -9.21 27.02 -6.99
C GLU A 283 -8.52 26.55 -5.70
N ARG A 284 -9.11 25.60 -4.96
CA ARG A 284 -8.51 25.02 -3.74
C ARG A 284 -7.21 24.26 -4.00
N TRP A 285 -7.02 23.74 -5.21
CA TRP A 285 -5.77 23.06 -5.56
C TRP A 285 -4.58 24.00 -5.56
N LYS A 286 -4.82 25.29 -5.83
CA LYS A 286 -3.77 26.30 -5.99
C LYS A 286 -2.68 25.85 -6.96
N LEU A 287 -3.07 25.14 -8.01
CA LEU A 287 -2.16 24.49 -8.94
C LEU A 287 -1.26 25.50 -9.66
N ALA A 288 -1.80 26.63 -10.11
CA ALA A 288 -1.00 27.68 -10.76
C ALA A 288 0.10 28.24 -9.83
N GLU A 289 -0.18 28.35 -8.53
CA GLU A 289 0.81 28.76 -7.53
C GLU A 289 1.88 27.68 -7.35
N ALA A 290 1.47 26.41 -7.33
CA ALA A 290 2.38 25.26 -7.23
C ALA A 290 3.36 25.19 -8.40
N LEU A 291 2.85 25.32 -9.64
CA LEU A 291 3.67 25.33 -10.86
C LEU A 291 4.64 26.53 -10.86
N LYS A 292 4.17 27.72 -10.47
CA LYS A 292 5.04 28.90 -10.34
C LYS A 292 6.15 28.71 -9.32
N LYS A 293 5.91 27.93 -8.28
CA LYS A 293 6.89 27.60 -7.22
C LYS A 293 7.83 26.44 -7.59
N GLY A 294 7.73 25.89 -8.80
CA GLY A 294 8.64 24.86 -9.30
C GLY A 294 8.11 23.43 -9.27
N LEU A 295 6.81 23.22 -9.00
CA LEU A 295 6.22 21.88 -9.18
C LEU A 295 6.39 21.45 -10.64
N LEU A 296 7.13 20.34 -10.85
CA LEU A 296 7.44 19.76 -12.17
C LEU A 296 8.33 20.59 -13.11
N SER A 297 9.02 21.64 -12.63
CA SER A 297 9.75 22.57 -13.51
C SER A 297 10.96 21.97 -14.25
N ASP A 298 11.61 20.97 -13.66
CA ASP A 298 12.93 20.48 -14.11
C ASP A 298 12.85 19.15 -14.87
N THR A 299 11.67 18.81 -15.39
CA THR A 299 11.37 17.43 -15.80
C THR A 299 11.03 17.33 -17.28
N THR A 300 11.32 16.16 -17.88
CA THR A 300 11.01 15.89 -19.28
C THR A 300 9.57 15.41 -19.41
N SER A 301 8.74 16.15 -20.15
CA SER A 301 7.33 15.81 -20.42
C SER A 301 6.45 15.71 -19.15
N PRO A 302 6.41 16.76 -18.31
CA PRO A 302 5.62 16.76 -17.09
C PRO A 302 4.13 16.62 -17.38
N ARG A 303 3.47 15.76 -16.61
CA ARG A 303 2.03 15.51 -16.73
C ARG A 303 1.35 15.45 -15.37
N ILE A 304 0.13 15.98 -15.35
CA ILE A 304 -0.81 15.84 -14.25
C ILE A 304 -2.01 15.06 -14.79
N ILE A 305 -2.28 13.90 -14.19
CA ILE A 305 -3.41 13.04 -14.56
C ILE A 305 -4.45 13.19 -13.47
N VAL A 306 -5.71 13.45 -13.85
CA VAL A 306 -6.82 13.59 -12.92
C VAL A 306 -7.84 12.51 -13.22
N TYR A 307 -8.02 11.60 -12.26
CA TYR A 307 -9.07 10.58 -12.25
C TYR A 307 -10.26 11.14 -11.46
N CYS A 308 -11.34 11.47 -12.15
CA CYS A 308 -12.57 12.00 -11.56
C CYS A 308 -13.76 11.79 -12.51
N GLY A 309 -14.98 11.93 -11.97
CA GLY A 309 -16.22 11.67 -12.70
C GLY A 309 -16.50 12.68 -13.80
N SER A 310 -17.00 13.86 -13.45
CA SER A 310 -17.27 14.94 -14.40
C SER A 310 -16.46 16.20 -14.08
N VAL A 311 -16.21 17.01 -15.10
CA VAL A 311 -15.41 18.24 -14.97
C VAL A 311 -16.14 19.39 -15.64
N GLU A 312 -16.22 20.52 -14.95
CA GLU A 312 -16.78 21.75 -15.51
C GLU A 312 -15.84 22.30 -16.61
N GLY A 313 -16.29 22.23 -17.86
CA GLY A 313 -15.44 22.51 -19.02
C GLY A 313 -14.78 23.90 -19.03
N GLY A 314 -15.46 24.92 -18.50
CA GLY A 314 -14.92 26.29 -18.42
C GLY A 314 -13.72 26.41 -17.48
N ALA A 315 -13.88 25.96 -16.23
CA ALA A 315 -12.84 25.99 -15.21
C ALA A 315 -11.68 25.04 -15.53
N TRP A 316 -12.00 23.87 -16.08
CA TRP A 316 -11.00 22.92 -16.54
C TRP A 316 -10.10 23.47 -17.64
N GLU A 317 -10.68 24.09 -18.68
CA GLU A 317 -9.91 24.62 -19.81
C GLU A 317 -9.05 25.82 -19.40
N MET A 318 -9.49 26.61 -18.41
CA MET A 318 -8.63 27.64 -17.80
C MET A 318 -7.43 27.03 -17.08
N THR A 319 -7.66 26.00 -16.26
CA THR A 319 -6.61 25.27 -15.53
C THR A 319 -5.63 24.61 -16.50
N ARG A 320 -6.15 24.00 -17.57
CA ARG A 320 -5.37 23.38 -18.65
C ARG A 320 -4.51 24.39 -19.39
N ARG A 321 -5.05 25.57 -19.72
CA ARG A 321 -4.29 26.67 -20.32
C ARG A 321 -3.17 27.15 -19.40
N SER A 322 -3.44 27.26 -18.10
CA SER A 322 -2.41 27.59 -17.12
C SER A 322 -1.28 26.55 -17.11
N CYS A 323 -1.60 25.26 -17.02
CA CYS A 323 -0.62 24.17 -17.06
C CYS A 323 0.23 24.18 -18.34
N LYS A 324 -0.41 24.41 -19.50
CA LYS A 324 0.28 24.51 -20.80
C LYS A 324 1.27 25.67 -20.83
N GLY A 325 0.97 26.78 -20.15
CA GLY A 325 1.90 27.92 -19.99
C GLY A 325 3.20 27.55 -19.27
N PHE A 326 3.18 26.52 -18.42
CA PHE A 326 4.35 25.95 -17.74
C PHE A 326 4.91 24.69 -18.42
N GLY A 327 4.42 24.34 -19.62
CA GLY A 327 4.85 23.12 -20.32
C GLY A 327 4.31 21.81 -19.73
N VAL A 328 3.34 21.87 -18.81
CA VAL A 328 2.75 20.71 -18.14
C VAL A 328 1.49 20.24 -18.86
N GLN A 329 1.40 18.95 -19.14
CA GLN A 329 0.23 18.32 -19.73
C GLN A 329 -0.81 17.96 -18.65
N LEU A 330 -1.97 18.60 -18.67
CA LEU A 330 -3.10 18.21 -17.84
C LEU A 330 -4.01 17.23 -18.61
N VAL A 331 -4.22 16.03 -18.06
CA VAL A 331 -4.99 14.93 -18.64
C VAL A 331 -6.14 14.58 -17.70
N HIS A 332 -7.35 14.49 -18.24
CA HIS A 332 -8.51 13.96 -17.53
C HIS A 332 -8.74 12.51 -17.95
N CYS A 333 -8.94 11.64 -16.97
CA CYS A 333 -9.33 10.25 -17.16
C CYS A 333 -10.65 10.02 -16.43
N LEU A 334 -11.61 9.42 -17.15
CA LEU A 334 -12.85 8.95 -16.56
C LEU A 334 -12.52 7.70 -15.74
N GLU A 335 -12.94 7.70 -14.48
CA GLU A 335 -12.80 6.57 -13.54
C GLU A 335 -14.09 5.75 -13.45
#